data_AF-A0AAV8C0E0-F1
#
_entry.id   AF-A0AAV8C0E0-F1
#
_cell.length_a   1.000
_cell.length_b   1.000
_cell.length_c   1.000
_cell.angle_alpha   90.00
_cell.angle_beta   90.00
_cell.angle_gamma   90.00
#
_symmetry.space_group_name_H-M   'P 1'
#
loop_
_entity.id
_entity.type
_entity.pdbx_description
1 polymer ?
#
loop_
_entity_poly.entity_id
_entity_poly.type
_entity_poly.pdbx_seq_one_letter_code
_entity_poly.pdbx_strand_id
1 'polypeptide(L)'
;MNSVVHVVTTLAENTANPTNPDQNKDLELGKPDDTIDYMQRAQWLRASVLGANDGLVSVASLMIGVGAASSTMKAMLVSGLAGLIAGACSMAIGEFVSVYAQY
;
A
#
# COMPACT_ATOMS: atom_id res chain seq x y z
N MET A 1 13.34 -27.29 15.97
CA MET A 1 13.24 -26.18 15.01
C MET A 1 13.90 -24.90 15.55
N ASN A 2 15.15 -24.96 16.05
CA ASN A 2 15.77 -23.82 16.75
C ASN A 2 17.10 -23.35 16.11
N SER A 3 17.53 -23.92 14.98
CA SER A 3 18.84 -23.58 14.37
C SER A 3 18.81 -22.43 13.37
N VAL A 4 17.66 -22.09 12.78
CA VAL A 4 17.60 -21.02 11.75
C VAL A 4 17.59 -19.61 12.38
N VAL A 5 16.95 -19.45 13.55
CA VAL A 5 16.89 -18.16 14.27
C VAL A 5 18.27 -17.78 14.85
N HIS A 6 19.06 -18.76 15.29
CA HIS A 6 20.41 -18.52 15.79
C HIS A 6 21.41 -18.16 14.67
N VAL A 7 21.29 -18.77 13.48
CA VAL A 7 22.19 -18.47 12.35
C VAL A 7 21.98 -17.06 11.81
N VAL A 8 20.72 -16.59 11.73
CA VAL A 8 20.43 -15.20 11.31
C VAL A 8 20.90 -14.17 12.35
N THR A 9 20.79 -14.49 13.65
CA THR A 9 21.24 -13.58 14.73
C THR A 9 22.78 -13.52 14.82
N THR A 10 23.49 -14.62 14.53
CA THR A 10 24.97 -14.67 14.62
C THR A 10 25.67 -13.90 13.50
N LEU A 11 25.00 -13.62 12.37
CA LEU A 11 25.57 -12.87 11.25
C LEU A 11 25.46 -11.34 11.39
N ALA A 12 24.83 -10.85 12.46
CA ALA A 12 24.64 -9.41 12.69
C ALA A 12 25.66 -8.78 13.66
N GLU A 13 26.56 -9.56 14.27
CA GLU A 13 27.45 -9.09 15.35
C GLU A 13 28.95 -9.27 15.03
N ASN A 14 29.39 -8.97 13.81
CA ASN A 14 30.84 -8.87 13.54
C ASN A 14 31.20 -7.90 12.41
N THR A 15 31.06 -6.60 12.70
CA THR A 15 31.92 -5.58 12.08
C THR A 15 32.05 -4.38 13.02
N ALA A 16 33.10 -4.38 13.83
CA ALA A 16 33.54 -3.19 14.55
C ALA A 16 34.60 -2.41 13.75
N ASN A 17 34.37 -1.10 13.60
CA ASN A 17 35.34 0.02 13.62
C ASN A 17 36.21 0.30 12.36
N PRO A 18 36.33 1.56 11.86
CA PRO A 18 37.11 2.61 12.53
C PRO A 18 36.49 4.05 12.53
N THR A 19 36.78 4.82 13.59
CA THR A 19 36.95 6.29 13.68
C THR A 19 36.64 7.18 12.44
N ASN A 20 35.73 8.16 12.58
CA ASN A 20 35.88 9.47 11.90
C ASN A 20 35.21 10.64 12.69
N PRO A 21 35.97 11.61 13.23
CA PRO A 21 35.44 12.84 13.80
C PRO A 21 35.32 13.96 12.74
N ASP A 22 34.38 13.83 11.81
CA ASP A 22 33.98 14.92 10.89
C ASP A 22 32.49 15.25 11.05
N GLN A 23 32.07 15.49 12.29
CA GLN A 23 30.84 16.25 12.58
C GLN A 23 31.04 17.72 12.20
N ASN A 24 31.13 18.00 10.90
CA ASN A 24 30.91 19.34 10.37
C ASN A 24 30.12 19.22 9.06
N LYS A 25 28.79 19.21 9.22
CA LYS A 25 27.83 19.46 8.14
C LYS A 25 26.87 20.55 8.55
N ASP A 26 27.41 21.52 9.27
CA ASP A 26 26.81 22.81 9.51
C ASP A 26 27.41 23.71 8.44
N LEU A 27 26.55 24.31 7.61
CA LEU A 27 26.83 25.20 6.48
C LEU A 27 26.74 24.55 5.08
N GLU A 28 25.51 24.21 4.64
CA GLU A 28 25.09 24.67 3.31
C GLU A 28 23.71 25.33 3.36
N LEU A 29 23.68 26.46 2.70
CA LEU A 29 22.73 27.55 2.70
C LEU A 29 21.63 27.26 1.66
N GLY A 30 20.36 27.33 2.08
CA GLY A 30 19.19 27.62 1.24
C GLY A 30 19.09 26.94 -0.14
N LYS A 31 18.22 25.94 -0.24
CA LYS A 31 17.38 25.73 -1.43
C LYS A 31 16.02 25.20 -0.95
N PRO A 32 14.87 25.78 -1.36
CA PRO A 32 13.63 25.04 -1.23
C PRO A 32 13.82 23.77 -2.07
N ASP A 33 13.76 22.64 -1.39
CA ASP A 33 13.90 21.34 -2.03
C ASP A 33 12.59 21.04 -2.79
N ASP A 34 12.42 21.71 -3.92
CA ASP A 34 11.36 21.41 -4.89
C ASP A 34 11.71 20.13 -5.68
N THR A 35 12.47 19.19 -5.10
CA THR A 35 12.58 17.83 -5.64
C THR A 35 11.24 17.15 -5.38
N ILE A 36 10.33 17.30 -6.35
CA ILE A 36 9.10 16.53 -6.41
C ILE A 36 9.45 15.06 -6.17
N ASP A 37 8.96 14.49 -5.06
CA ASP A 37 9.17 13.09 -4.71
C ASP A 37 8.44 12.16 -5.71
N TYR A 38 9.08 11.93 -6.86
CA TYR A 38 8.56 11.07 -7.93
C TYR A 38 8.35 9.64 -7.44
N MET A 39 9.18 9.18 -6.49
CA MET A 39 9.09 7.85 -5.89
C MET A 39 7.79 7.69 -5.09
N GLN A 40 7.51 8.62 -4.18
CA GLN A 40 6.26 8.63 -3.42
C GLN A 40 5.06 8.76 -4.37
N ARG A 41 5.21 9.56 -5.45
CA ARG A 41 4.16 9.72 -6.45
C ARG A 41 3.85 8.42 -7.22
N ALA A 42 4.89 7.68 -7.57
CA ALA A 42 4.73 6.39 -8.23
C ALA A 42 4.07 5.33 -7.33
N GLN A 43 4.30 5.37 -6.02
CA GLN A 43 3.70 4.40 -5.09
C GLN A 43 2.19 4.60 -4.92
N TRP A 44 1.70 5.84 -4.73
CA TRP A 44 0.24 6.07 -4.66
C TRP A 44 -0.45 5.78 -5.99
N LEU A 45 0.21 6.09 -7.12
CA LEU A 45 -0.31 5.78 -8.44
C LEU A 45 -0.43 4.27 -8.64
N ARG A 46 0.57 3.49 -8.22
CA ARG A 46 0.52 2.03 -8.29
C ARG A 46 -0.62 1.46 -7.43
N ALA A 47 -0.77 1.94 -6.20
CA ALA A 47 -1.88 1.53 -5.33
C ALA A 47 -3.25 1.87 -5.95
N SER A 48 -3.37 3.05 -6.55
CA SER A 48 -4.60 3.52 -7.21
C SER A 48 -4.95 2.70 -8.45
N VAL A 49 -3.95 2.34 -9.27
CA VAL A 49 -4.16 1.52 -10.48
C VAL A 49 -4.55 0.09 -10.11
N LEU A 50 -3.86 -0.53 -9.15
CA LEU A 50 -4.19 -1.87 -8.68
C LEU A 50 -5.59 -1.90 -8.03
N GLY A 51 -5.93 -0.88 -7.25
CA GLY A 51 -7.28 -0.75 -6.68
C GLY A 51 -8.38 -0.56 -7.72
N ALA A 52 -8.13 0.23 -8.78
CA ALA A 52 -9.09 0.38 -9.88
C ALA A 52 -9.28 -0.93 -10.66
N ASN A 53 -8.19 -1.67 -10.89
CA ASN A 53 -8.25 -2.98 -11.55
C ASN A 53 -9.07 -3.98 -10.73
N ASP A 54 -8.75 -4.12 -9.44
CA ASP A 54 -9.39 -5.10 -8.58
C ASP A 54 -10.85 -4.73 -8.28
N GLY A 55 -11.16 -3.43 -8.21
CA GLY A 55 -12.51 -2.90 -8.08
C GLY A 55 -13.38 -3.20 -9.31
N LEU A 56 -12.88 -2.94 -10.52
CA LEU A 56 -13.65 -3.16 -11.74
C LEU A 56 -13.88 -4.65 -12.03
N VAL A 57 -12.85 -5.48 -11.82
CA VAL A 57 -12.97 -6.93 -11.95
C VAL A 57 -13.93 -7.51 -10.92
N SER A 58 -13.87 -7.06 -9.66
CA SER A 58 -14.80 -7.52 -8.61
C SER A 58 -16.25 -7.13 -8.93
N VAL A 59 -16.50 -5.89 -9.34
CA VAL A 59 -17.85 -5.41 -9.67
C VAL A 59 -18.40 -6.13 -10.91
N ALA A 60 -17.56 -6.37 -11.93
CA ALA A 60 -17.96 -7.13 -13.11
C ALA A 60 -18.30 -8.59 -12.75
N SER A 61 -17.46 -9.26 -11.95
CA SER A 61 -17.71 -10.63 -11.48
C SER A 61 -19.00 -10.71 -10.64
N LEU A 62 -19.20 -9.75 -9.72
CA LEU A 62 -20.42 -9.64 -8.91
C LEU A 62 -21.65 -9.46 -9.81
N MET A 63 -21.59 -8.55 -10.79
CA MET A 63 -22.69 -8.32 -11.73
C MET A 63 -23.02 -9.53 -12.59
N ILE A 64 -22.03 -10.31 -13.02
CA ILE A 64 -22.25 -11.59 -13.72
C ILE A 64 -22.99 -12.58 -12.80
N GLY A 65 -22.57 -12.69 -11.54
CA GLY A 65 -23.23 -13.56 -10.56
C GLY A 65 -24.66 -13.12 -10.23
N VAL A 66 -24.89 -11.82 -10.02
CA VAL A 66 -26.22 -11.24 -9.78
C VAL A 66 -27.10 -11.38 -11.02
N GLY A 67 -26.56 -11.18 -12.22
CA GLY A 67 -27.29 -11.36 -13.47
C GLY A 67 -27.73 -12.80 -13.72
N ALA A 68 -26.98 -13.79 -13.22
CA ALA A 68 -27.40 -15.19 -13.24
C ALA A 68 -28.54 -15.47 -12.24
N ALA A 69 -28.59 -14.76 -11.11
CA ALA A 69 -29.61 -14.92 -10.07
C ALA A 69 -30.87 -14.04 -10.30
N SER A 70 -30.74 -12.91 -10.99
CA SER A 70 -31.80 -11.93 -11.19
C SER A 70 -31.74 -11.34 -12.60
N SER A 71 -32.85 -11.44 -13.33
CA SER A 71 -32.98 -10.88 -14.70
C SER A 71 -33.31 -9.38 -14.73
N THR A 72 -33.44 -8.73 -13.57
CA THR A 72 -33.88 -7.34 -13.49
C THR A 72 -32.69 -6.38 -13.52
N MET A 73 -32.68 -5.48 -14.51
CA MET A 73 -31.60 -4.49 -14.70
C MET A 73 -31.35 -3.60 -13.46
N LYS A 74 -32.42 -3.23 -12.74
CA LYS A 74 -32.31 -2.45 -11.49
C LYS A 74 -31.49 -3.17 -10.41
N ALA A 75 -31.64 -4.49 -10.27
CA ALA A 75 -30.91 -5.26 -9.27
C ALA A 75 -29.41 -5.33 -9.60
N MET A 76 -29.08 -5.47 -10.88
CA MET A 76 -27.70 -5.46 -11.38
C MET A 76 -27.02 -4.11 -11.10
N LEU A 77 -27.69 -2.99 -11.41
CA LEU A 77 -27.15 -1.63 -11.18
C LEU A 77 -26.97 -1.32 -9.70
N VAL A 78 -27.96 -1.63 -8.86
CA VAL A 78 -27.89 -1.37 -7.41
C VAL A 78 -26.80 -2.22 -6.76
N SER A 79 -26.69 -3.50 -7.10
CA SER A 79 -25.65 -4.39 -6.55
C SER A 79 -24.24 -4.00 -6.99
N GLY A 80 -24.06 -3.61 -8.26
CA GLY A 80 -22.75 -3.14 -8.74
C GLY A 80 -22.32 -1.83 -8.08
N LEU A 81 -23.22 -0.86 -7.93
CA LEU A 81 -22.91 0.39 -7.23
C LEU A 81 -22.63 0.16 -5.74
N ALA A 82 -23.44 -0.67 -5.08
CA ALA A 82 -23.21 -1.05 -3.69
C ALA A 82 -21.85 -1.76 -3.51
N GLY A 83 -21.51 -2.68 -4.41
CA GLY A 83 -20.23 -3.39 -4.41
C GLY A 83 -19.04 -2.45 -4.63
N LEU A 84 -19.18 -1.44 -5.49
CA LEU A 84 -18.13 -0.45 -5.75
C LEU A 84 -17.88 0.43 -4.51
N ILE A 85 -18.94 0.93 -3.88
CA ILE A 85 -18.84 1.73 -2.65
C ILE A 85 -18.26 0.90 -1.50
N ALA A 86 -18.74 -0.34 -1.34
CA ALA A 86 -18.22 -1.25 -0.32
C ALA A 86 -16.73 -1.58 -0.54
N GLY A 87 -16.32 -1.82 -1.79
CA GLY A 87 -14.91 -2.06 -2.14
C GLY A 87 -14.01 -0.86 -1.87
N ALA A 88 -14.46 0.35 -2.23
CA ALA A 88 -13.72 1.59 -1.96
C ALA A 88 -13.59 1.87 -0.46
N CYS A 89 -14.67 1.68 0.32
CA CYS A 89 -14.62 1.81 1.78
C CYS A 89 -13.65 0.80 2.41
N SER A 90 -13.62 -0.45 1.95
CA SER A 90 -12.69 -1.47 2.44
C SER A 90 -11.23 -1.07 2.20
N MET A 91 -10.91 -0.52 1.03
CA MET A 91 -9.57 -0.02 0.72
C MET A 91 -9.16 1.15 1.62
N ALA A 92 -10.07 2.11 1.83
CA ALA A 92 -9.80 3.24 2.72
C ALA A 92 -9.62 2.81 4.19
N ILE A 93 -10.44 1.87 4.67
CA ILE A 93 -10.35 1.33 6.03
C ILE A 93 -9.11 0.47 6.21
N GLY A 94 -8.73 -0.32 5.20
CA GLY A 94 -7.52 -1.13 5.22
C GLY A 94 -6.26 -0.27 5.36
N GLU A 95 -6.19 0.83 4.62
CA GLU A 95 -5.10 1.80 4.76
C GLU A 95 -5.11 2.50 6.12
N PHE A 96 -6.29 2.88 6.63
CA PHE A 96 -6.42 3.45 7.98
C PHE A 96 -5.85 2.51 9.03
N VAL A 97 -6.33 1.26 9.09
CA VAL A 97 -5.86 0.23 10.03
C VAL A 97 -4.36 -0.08 9.87
N SER A 98 -3.83 -0.08 8.64
CA SER A 98 -2.41 -0.29 8.36
C SER A 98 -1.51 0.77 9.02
N VAL A 99 -1.98 2.02 9.11
CA VAL A 99 -1.26 3.11 9.80
C VAL A 99 -1.34 2.95 11.32
N TYR A 100 -2.47 2.51 11.89
CA TYR A 100 -2.59 2.29 13.34
C TYR A 100 -1.79 1.09 13.85
N ALA A 101 -1.58 0.06 13.02
CA ALA A 101 -0.78 -1.11 13.38
C ALA A 101 0.74 -0.83 13.47
N GLN A 102 1.17 0.36 13.03
CA GLN A 102 2.57 0.81 13.12
C GLN A 102 2.86 1.62 14.40
N TYR A 103 1.88 1.74 15.31
CA TYR A 103 2.05 2.25 16.67
C TYR A 103 2.07 1.09 17.67
#